data_AF-A0A661ITP4-F1
#
_entry.id   AF-A0A661ITP4-F1
#
_cell.length_a   1.000
_cell.length_b   1.000
_cell.length_c   1.000
_cell.angle_alpha   90.00
_cell.angle_beta   90.00
_cell.angle_gamma   90.00
#
_symmetry.space_group_name_H-M   'P 1'
#
loop_
_entity.id
_entity.type
_entity.pdbx_description
1 polymer ?
#
loop_
_entity_poly.entity_id
_entity_poly.type
_entity_poly.pdbx_seq_one_letter_code
_entity_poly.pdbx_strand_id
1 'polypeptide(L)'
;MLLSLDKLFFLVIILIFTGCNSKYSYTNKSYHSSSYGAKQNKKVIPNNRTNIGNNTSKIRDSKAMHRATMRPYVVFNKKYYPTLAHIGDNLNGIASWYGPNFHAKKTSNGEIYNMYAMTAAHKTLPMNTVVEVENLVNGKKIIVRINDRGPFVAGRIIDLSNKAAHQIDMVKTGTVKVRLTVLGFNGKIAKSSDEKQQTASVGNYYIQVGVFGKSDGAKTTKRKFEMILDENKYKVILKKSKLDKNEITRVWISGFRSEDEARDFKENNELPQAMVIAQ
;
A
#
# COMPACT_ATOMS: atom_id res chain seq x y z
N MET A 1 53.94 -48.13 -20.82
CA MET A 1 53.13 -48.74 -19.74
C MET A 1 51.91 -47.84 -19.56
N LEU A 2 50.65 -48.21 -19.88
CA LEU A 2 49.89 -49.45 -19.57
C LEU A 2 49.93 -49.72 -18.05
N LEU A 3 48.87 -49.86 -17.25
CA LEU A 3 47.39 -49.94 -17.38
C LEU A 3 46.80 -49.49 -16.00
N SER A 4 45.51 -49.17 -15.77
CA SER A 4 44.29 -49.09 -16.60
C SER A 4 43.19 -48.20 -15.94
N LEU A 5 42.12 -47.95 -16.69
CA LEU A 5 40.73 -47.66 -16.26
C LEU A 5 40.27 -48.35 -14.95
N ASP A 6 39.41 -47.66 -14.19
CA ASP A 6 38.12 -48.27 -13.81
C ASP A 6 36.96 -47.27 -13.78
N LYS A 7 35.72 -47.78 -13.91
CA LYS A 7 34.55 -47.01 -14.36
C LYS A 7 33.71 -46.46 -13.21
N LEU A 8 33.18 -45.24 -13.35
CA LEU A 8 31.93 -44.87 -12.69
C LEU A 8 30.96 -44.17 -13.65
N PHE A 9 29.68 -44.46 -13.46
CA PHE A 9 28.62 -44.32 -14.47
C PHE A 9 28.28 -42.87 -14.86
N PHE A 10 28.06 -42.67 -16.16
CA PHE A 10 27.26 -41.56 -16.69
C PHE A 10 25.80 -41.73 -16.24
N LEU A 11 25.22 -40.70 -15.62
CA LEU A 11 23.76 -40.53 -15.55
C LEU A 11 23.39 -39.12 -16.04
N VAL A 12 23.31 -38.99 -17.36
CA VAL A 12 22.85 -37.76 -18.03
C VAL A 12 21.31 -37.75 -18.02
N ILE A 13 20.74 -36.98 -17.09
CA ILE A 13 19.29 -36.75 -17.02
C ILE A 13 18.91 -35.68 -18.05
N ILE A 14 18.51 -36.11 -19.24
CA ILE A 14 17.90 -35.24 -20.25
C ILE A 14 16.45 -35.00 -19.86
N LEU A 15 16.17 -33.88 -19.19
CA LEU A 15 14.82 -33.38 -18.98
C LEU A 15 14.33 -32.66 -20.24
N ILE A 16 13.67 -33.41 -21.13
CA ILE A 16 12.95 -32.85 -22.27
C ILE A 16 11.70 -32.12 -21.76
N PHE A 17 11.82 -30.82 -21.48
CA PHE A 17 10.65 -29.96 -21.29
C PHE A 17 10.06 -29.55 -22.63
N THR A 18 9.16 -30.38 -23.17
CA THR A 18 8.19 -29.96 -24.19
C THR A 18 7.19 -28.97 -23.57
N GLY A 19 7.57 -27.70 -23.52
CA GLY A 19 6.69 -26.60 -23.11
C GLY A 19 5.85 -26.09 -24.29
N CYS A 20 4.55 -26.40 -24.30
CA CYS A 20 3.64 -25.94 -25.35
C CYS A 20 3.57 -24.40 -25.46
N ASN A 21 4.02 -23.87 -26.60
CA ASN A 21 3.99 -22.44 -26.89
C ASN A 21 2.57 -21.99 -27.30
N SER A 22 1.71 -21.71 -26.31
CA SER A 22 0.36 -21.17 -26.55
C SER A 22 0.45 -19.71 -27.02
N LYS A 23 0.49 -19.51 -28.34
CA LYS A 23 0.30 -18.20 -28.97
C LYS A 23 -1.10 -17.68 -28.63
N TYR A 24 -1.20 -16.83 -27.61
CA TYR A 24 -2.43 -16.07 -27.34
C TYR A 24 -2.66 -15.06 -28.47
N SER A 25 -3.43 -15.50 -29.46
CA SER A 25 -3.89 -14.65 -30.56
C SER A 25 -4.90 -13.64 -30.02
N TYR A 26 -4.50 -12.37 -29.95
CA TYR A 26 -5.41 -11.27 -29.62
C TYR A 26 -6.40 -11.07 -30.76
N THR A 27 -7.56 -11.71 -30.67
CA THR A 27 -8.67 -11.46 -31.58
C THR A 27 -9.26 -10.08 -31.30
N ASN A 28 -8.93 -9.12 -32.16
CA ASN A 28 -9.53 -7.78 -32.14
C ASN A 28 -11.04 -7.88 -32.43
N LYS A 29 -11.87 -8.04 -31.40
CA LYS A 29 -13.29 -7.73 -31.49
C LYS A 29 -13.46 -6.21 -31.49
N SER A 30 -13.55 -5.66 -32.69
CA SER A 30 -13.99 -4.29 -32.94
C SER A 30 -15.43 -4.10 -32.45
N TYR A 31 -15.60 -3.44 -31.30
CA TYR A 31 -16.91 -2.99 -30.87
C TYR A 31 -17.30 -1.75 -31.67
N HIS A 32 -18.38 -1.86 -32.45
CA HIS A 32 -18.97 -0.75 -33.18
C HIS A 32 -19.35 0.37 -32.20
N SER A 33 -18.72 1.54 -32.33
CA SER A 33 -19.20 2.76 -31.68
C SER A 33 -20.48 3.23 -32.38
N SER A 34 -21.62 3.25 -31.67
CA SER A 34 -22.79 3.96 -32.19
C SER A 34 -22.51 5.46 -32.15
N SER A 35 -22.70 6.12 -33.29
CA SER A 35 -22.45 7.56 -33.43
C SER A 35 -23.62 8.36 -32.86
N TYR A 36 -23.41 9.02 -31.73
CA TYR A 36 -24.24 10.18 -31.37
C TYR A 36 -23.55 11.45 -31.91
N GLY A 37 -24.30 12.20 -32.72
CA GLY A 37 -23.75 13.21 -33.63
C GLY A 37 -23.12 14.42 -32.94
N ALA A 38 -22.14 15.02 -33.63
CA ALA A 38 -21.47 16.23 -33.16
C ALA A 38 -22.37 17.47 -33.30
N LYS A 39 -22.36 18.32 -32.26
CA LYS A 39 -22.60 19.76 -32.40
C LYS A 39 -21.44 20.52 -31.76
N GLN A 40 -20.87 21.46 -32.52
CA GLN A 40 -19.72 22.28 -32.15
C GLN A 40 -20.10 23.43 -31.20
N ASN A 41 -19.07 24.04 -30.58
CA ASN A 41 -19.07 25.32 -29.86
C ASN A 41 -19.76 25.44 -28.50
N LYS A 42 -18.98 25.35 -27.41
CA LYS A 42 -18.39 26.55 -26.75
C LYS A 42 -17.34 26.16 -25.70
N LYS A 43 -16.38 27.06 -25.49
CA LYS A 43 -15.22 26.89 -24.59
C LYS A 43 -15.66 27.00 -23.12
N VAL A 44 -16.00 25.88 -22.49
CA VAL A 44 -16.34 25.78 -21.06
C VAL A 44 -15.39 24.80 -20.40
N ILE A 45 -14.63 25.28 -19.40
CA ILE A 45 -13.77 24.44 -18.56
C ILE A 45 -14.68 23.64 -17.61
N PRO A 46 -14.78 22.29 -17.71
CA PRO A 46 -15.74 21.56 -16.90
C PRO A 46 -15.22 21.39 -15.46
N ASN A 47 -15.82 22.10 -14.51
CA ASN A 47 -15.62 21.91 -13.07
C ASN A 47 -16.20 20.57 -12.59
N ASN A 48 -15.58 19.45 -12.95
CA ASN A 48 -16.08 18.11 -12.66
C ASN A 48 -15.38 17.46 -11.45
N ARG A 49 -15.28 18.21 -10.34
CA ARG A 49 -14.61 17.78 -9.08
C ARG A 49 -15.53 17.04 -8.09
N THR A 50 -16.76 16.69 -8.49
CA THR A 50 -17.77 16.08 -7.61
C THR A 50 -18.41 14.85 -8.24
N ASN A 51 -17.74 13.70 -8.16
CA ASN A 51 -18.32 12.39 -8.48
C ASN A 51 -17.66 11.21 -7.73
N ILE A 52 -17.29 11.42 -6.45
CA ILE A 52 -17.18 10.32 -5.47
C ILE A 52 -18.57 10.14 -4.84
N GLY A 53 -19.52 9.65 -5.63
CA GLY A 53 -20.90 9.48 -5.23
C GLY A 53 -21.77 9.06 -6.42
N ASN A 54 -22.67 8.10 -6.20
CA ASN A 54 -23.63 7.51 -7.13
C ASN A 54 -23.23 6.19 -7.83
N ASN A 55 -22.72 5.22 -7.06
CA ASN A 55 -23.12 3.82 -7.27
C ASN A 55 -23.02 2.95 -5.98
N THR A 56 -24.08 3.02 -5.16
CA THR A 56 -24.78 1.87 -4.54
C THR A 56 -24.02 0.76 -3.78
N SER A 57 -22.78 0.98 -3.34
CA SER A 57 -22.12 0.10 -2.36
C SER A 57 -21.54 0.92 -1.21
N LYS A 58 -22.00 0.62 0.03
CA LYS A 58 -21.50 1.25 1.26
C LYS A 58 -20.01 0.90 1.39
N ILE A 59 -19.14 1.92 1.35
CA ILE A 59 -17.69 1.76 1.50
C ILE A 59 -17.40 0.95 2.77
N ARG A 60 -16.51 -0.04 2.68
CA ARG A 60 -16.11 -0.83 3.84
C ARG A 60 -15.09 -0.05 4.63
N ASP A 61 -15.56 0.68 5.64
CA ASP A 61 -14.74 1.54 6.50
C ASP A 61 -14.99 1.17 7.97
N SER A 62 -14.19 0.27 8.52
CA SER A 62 -14.27 -0.16 9.92
C SER A 62 -12.90 -0.35 10.52
N LYS A 63 -12.73 -0.01 11.81
CA LYS A 63 -11.45 -0.14 12.53
C LYS A 63 -10.84 -1.55 12.43
N ALA A 64 -11.68 -2.59 12.29
CA ALA A 64 -11.22 -3.97 12.10
C ALA A 64 -10.65 -4.23 10.70
N MET A 65 -11.31 -3.76 9.62
CA MET A 65 -10.77 -3.81 8.24
C MET A 65 -9.44 -3.07 8.18
N HIS A 66 -9.45 -1.87 8.73
CA HIS A 66 -8.32 -0.95 8.85
C HIS A 66 -7.12 -1.63 9.54
N ARG A 67 -7.30 -2.15 10.76
CA ARG A 67 -6.27 -2.92 11.49
C ARG A 67 -5.77 -4.14 10.70
N ALA A 68 -6.66 -4.86 10.02
CA ALA A 68 -6.29 -6.07 9.29
C ALA A 68 -5.46 -5.76 8.03
N THR A 69 -5.82 -4.71 7.28
CA THR A 69 -5.17 -4.35 6.01
C THR A 69 -3.86 -3.58 6.17
N MET A 70 -3.57 -3.09 7.38
CA MET A 70 -2.29 -2.48 7.74
C MET A 70 -1.28 -3.48 8.34
N ARG A 71 -1.63 -4.77 8.41
CA ARG A 71 -0.67 -5.83 8.73
C ARG A 71 0.34 -6.00 7.59
N PRO A 72 1.61 -6.31 7.89
CA PRO A 72 2.57 -6.73 6.88
C PRO A 72 2.08 -7.96 6.12
N TYR A 73 2.39 -8.02 4.84
CA TYR A 73 1.99 -9.14 3.98
C TYR A 73 3.08 -9.48 2.97
N VAL A 74 3.10 -10.73 2.47
CA VAL A 74 4.12 -11.22 1.53
C VAL A 74 3.45 -11.57 0.21
N VAL A 75 4.06 -11.14 -0.91
CA VAL A 75 3.68 -11.53 -2.26
C VAL A 75 4.95 -11.78 -3.07
N PHE A 76 5.04 -12.91 -3.75
CA PHE A 76 6.23 -13.35 -4.52
C PHE A 76 7.55 -13.24 -3.72
N ASN A 77 7.54 -13.76 -2.49
CA ASN A 77 8.64 -13.71 -1.53
C ASN A 77 9.11 -12.29 -1.12
N LYS A 78 8.44 -11.23 -1.58
CA LYS A 78 8.67 -9.85 -1.15
C LYS A 78 7.64 -9.45 -0.09
N LYS A 79 8.14 -8.95 1.03
CA LYS A 79 7.32 -8.42 2.12
C LYS A 79 6.97 -6.96 1.84
N TYR A 80 5.72 -6.58 2.15
CA TYR A 80 5.15 -5.26 1.89
C TYR A 80 4.57 -4.69 3.18
N TYR A 81 5.04 -3.47 3.46
CA TYR A 81 4.91 -2.72 4.71
C TYR A 81 3.84 -1.62 4.60
N PRO A 82 2.56 -1.79 4.98
CA PRO A 82 1.62 -0.67 4.94
C PRO A 82 2.07 0.48 5.86
N THR A 83 2.09 1.71 5.33
CA THR A 83 2.67 2.90 5.95
C THR A 83 1.61 3.96 6.28
N LEU A 84 1.87 4.80 7.28
CA LEU A 84 1.15 6.07 7.43
C LEU A 84 1.23 6.89 6.14
N ALA A 85 0.19 7.69 5.94
CA ALA A 85 0.09 8.68 4.88
C ALA A 85 -0.51 9.97 5.45
N HIS A 86 0.01 11.10 5.01
CA HIS A 86 -0.41 12.45 5.35
C HIS A 86 -1.03 13.09 4.11
N ILE A 87 -1.92 14.06 4.30
CA ILE A 87 -2.48 14.82 3.18
C ILE A 87 -1.41 15.73 2.58
N GLY A 88 -1.30 15.73 1.26
CA GLY A 88 -0.18 16.36 0.54
C GLY A 88 1.02 15.46 0.29
N ASP A 89 1.07 14.23 0.82
CA ASP A 89 2.13 13.27 0.46
C ASP A 89 2.11 13.01 -1.05
N ASN A 90 3.28 13.12 -1.68
CA ASN A 90 3.49 12.96 -3.12
C ASN A 90 4.26 11.66 -3.42
N LEU A 91 3.76 10.83 -4.34
CA LEU A 91 4.42 9.59 -4.78
C LEU A 91 4.55 9.57 -6.31
N ASN A 92 5.74 9.33 -6.84
CA ASN A 92 5.99 9.23 -8.29
C ASN A 92 6.25 7.78 -8.70
N GLY A 93 5.76 7.37 -9.87
CA GLY A 93 6.00 6.02 -10.39
C GLY A 93 5.19 5.69 -11.64
N ILE A 94 5.01 4.40 -11.92
CA ILE A 94 4.24 3.93 -13.07
C ILE A 94 2.83 3.49 -12.62
N ALA A 95 1.81 3.91 -13.35
CA ALA A 95 0.45 3.36 -13.24
C ALA A 95 0.25 2.22 -14.26
N SER A 96 -0.52 1.20 -13.86
CA SER A 96 -1.20 0.27 -14.76
C SER A 96 -2.70 0.25 -14.43
N TRP A 97 -3.47 -0.66 -15.04
CA TRP A 97 -4.90 -0.81 -14.77
C TRP A 97 -5.33 -2.28 -14.80
N TYR A 98 -6.40 -2.59 -14.09
CA TYR A 98 -6.95 -3.95 -14.00
C TYR A 98 -7.61 -4.38 -15.31
N GLY A 99 -7.09 -5.46 -15.92
CA GLY A 99 -7.70 -6.10 -17.09
C GLY A 99 -9.14 -6.61 -16.84
N PRO A 100 -9.83 -7.11 -17.89
CA PRO A 100 -11.25 -7.46 -17.81
C PRO A 100 -11.58 -8.53 -16.75
N ASN A 101 -10.66 -9.48 -16.51
CA ASN A 101 -10.90 -10.68 -15.71
C ASN A 101 -10.89 -10.45 -14.18
N PHE A 102 -10.94 -9.20 -13.70
CA PHE A 102 -10.95 -8.86 -12.27
C PHE A 102 -12.33 -8.53 -11.72
N HIS A 103 -13.32 -8.21 -12.56
CA HIS A 103 -14.65 -7.80 -12.09
C HIS A 103 -15.30 -8.82 -11.14
N ALA A 104 -16.07 -8.33 -10.17
CA ALA A 104 -16.79 -9.10 -9.17
C ALA A 104 -15.92 -9.95 -8.20
N LYS A 105 -14.59 -9.87 -8.28
CA LYS A 105 -13.68 -10.50 -7.30
C LYS A 105 -13.54 -9.66 -6.04
N LYS A 106 -13.16 -10.28 -4.92
CA LYS A 106 -12.85 -9.56 -3.67
C LYS A 106 -11.54 -8.81 -3.79
N THR A 107 -11.51 -7.55 -3.33
CA THR A 107 -10.27 -6.79 -3.08
C THR A 107 -9.67 -7.14 -1.72
N SER A 108 -8.48 -6.63 -1.44
CA SER A 108 -7.77 -6.82 -0.17
C SER A 108 -8.45 -6.13 1.01
N ASN A 109 -9.23 -5.05 0.81
CA ASN A 109 -10.10 -4.52 1.86
C ASN A 109 -11.41 -5.33 2.02
N GLY A 110 -11.66 -6.29 1.13
CA GLY A 110 -12.82 -7.20 1.13
C GLY A 110 -14.09 -6.62 0.53
N GLU A 111 -14.02 -5.46 -0.14
CA GLU A 111 -15.06 -5.03 -1.09
C GLU A 111 -15.07 -5.93 -2.34
N ILE A 112 -16.15 -5.84 -3.12
CA ILE A 112 -16.20 -6.45 -4.45
C ILE A 112 -15.67 -5.44 -5.47
N TYR A 113 -14.69 -5.83 -6.27
CA TYR A 113 -14.08 -4.96 -7.28
C TYR A 113 -15.06 -4.64 -8.41
N ASN A 114 -15.42 -3.36 -8.49
CA ASN A 114 -16.24 -2.78 -9.53
C ASN A 114 -15.36 -2.01 -10.52
N MET A 115 -15.24 -2.52 -11.76
CA MET A 115 -14.43 -1.88 -12.80
C MET A 115 -14.96 -0.50 -13.23
N TYR A 116 -16.24 -0.21 -12.93
CA TYR A 116 -16.92 1.06 -13.18
C TYR A 116 -16.88 2.04 -11.99
N ALA A 117 -16.18 1.70 -10.90
CA ALA A 117 -15.95 2.60 -9.76
C ALA A 117 -14.63 3.38 -9.91
N MET A 118 -14.50 4.50 -9.17
CA MET A 118 -13.25 5.27 -9.10
C MET A 118 -12.34 4.75 -7.97
N THR A 119 -11.80 3.55 -8.17
CA THR A 119 -10.94 2.87 -7.19
C THR A 119 -9.60 2.43 -7.78
N ALA A 120 -8.65 2.13 -6.91
CA ALA A 120 -7.33 1.65 -7.29
C ALA A 120 -6.69 0.74 -6.23
N ALA A 121 -5.66 0.00 -6.63
CA ALA A 121 -4.76 -0.73 -5.74
C ALA A 121 -3.51 0.10 -5.41
N HIS A 122 -3.05 0.06 -4.16
CA HIS A 122 -1.72 0.55 -3.78
C HIS A 122 -1.05 -0.40 -2.78
N LYS A 123 0.28 -0.57 -2.93
CA LYS A 123 1.11 -1.48 -2.12
C LYS A 123 0.97 -1.19 -0.61
N THR A 124 1.11 0.07 -0.22
CA THR A 124 1.33 0.43 1.20
C THR A 124 0.41 1.52 1.75
N LEU A 125 -0.40 2.19 0.93
CA LEU A 125 -1.25 3.28 1.43
C LEU A 125 -2.38 2.70 2.29
N PRO A 126 -2.87 3.38 3.33
CA PRO A 126 -4.03 2.92 4.08
C PRO A 126 -5.24 2.69 3.17
N MET A 127 -6.08 1.72 3.53
CA MET A 127 -7.33 1.51 2.79
C MET A 127 -8.23 2.72 2.95
N ASN A 128 -9.03 3.00 1.94
CA ASN A 128 -9.88 4.19 1.83
C ASN A 128 -9.12 5.53 1.79
N THR A 129 -7.79 5.56 1.67
CA THR A 129 -7.06 6.76 1.22
C THR A 129 -7.58 7.22 -0.14
N VAL A 130 -7.79 8.53 -0.29
CA VAL A 130 -8.20 9.19 -1.52
C VAL A 130 -6.98 9.89 -2.10
N VAL A 131 -6.69 9.65 -3.38
CA VAL A 131 -5.54 10.24 -4.08
C VAL A 131 -5.97 10.94 -5.37
N GLU A 132 -5.38 12.10 -5.67
CA GLU A 132 -5.30 12.62 -7.03
C GLU A 132 -4.25 11.79 -7.78
N VAL A 133 -4.55 11.40 -9.02
CA VAL A 133 -3.62 10.73 -9.93
C VAL A 133 -3.43 11.66 -11.13
N GLU A 134 -2.23 12.18 -11.31
CA GLU A 134 -1.82 13.00 -12.45
C GLU A 134 -1.05 12.14 -13.44
N ASN A 135 -1.51 12.05 -14.69
CA ASN A 135 -0.77 11.44 -15.79
C ASN A 135 0.25 12.44 -16.33
N LEU A 136 1.54 12.16 -16.09
CA LEU A 136 2.64 13.07 -16.39
C LEU A 136 2.93 13.20 -17.89
N VAL A 137 2.26 12.43 -18.75
CA VAL A 137 2.40 12.50 -20.21
C VAL A 137 1.41 13.49 -20.84
N ASN A 138 0.19 13.59 -20.30
CA ASN A 138 -0.90 14.40 -20.89
C ASN A 138 -1.54 15.42 -19.92
N GLY A 139 -1.06 15.50 -18.68
CA GLY A 139 -1.56 16.42 -17.65
C GLY A 139 -2.96 16.10 -17.11
N LYS A 140 -3.62 15.02 -17.56
CA LYS A 140 -4.95 14.65 -17.07
C LYS A 140 -4.89 14.18 -15.62
N LYS A 141 -5.87 14.61 -14.84
CA LYS A 141 -6.01 14.31 -13.41
C LYS A 141 -7.33 13.60 -13.14
N ILE A 142 -7.30 12.58 -12.31
CA ILE A 142 -8.48 11.91 -11.75
C ILE A 142 -8.34 11.79 -10.24
N ILE A 143 -9.43 11.46 -9.54
CA ILE A 143 -9.39 11.12 -8.11
C ILE A 143 -9.90 9.69 -7.94
N VAL A 144 -9.16 8.87 -7.18
CA VAL A 144 -9.52 7.48 -6.87
C VAL A 144 -9.38 7.18 -5.38
N ARG A 145 -10.14 6.20 -4.90
CA ARG A 145 -10.02 5.63 -3.55
C ARG A 145 -9.22 4.32 -3.59
N ILE A 146 -8.23 4.17 -2.71
CA ILE A 146 -7.51 2.91 -2.54
C ILE A 146 -8.41 1.90 -1.84
N ASN A 147 -8.65 0.73 -2.45
CA ASN A 147 -9.41 -0.35 -1.83
C ASN A 147 -8.79 -1.75 -2.02
N ASP A 148 -7.63 -1.85 -2.67
CA ASP A 148 -6.91 -3.11 -2.91
C ASP A 148 -5.38 -2.98 -2.75
N ARG A 149 -4.68 -4.12 -2.71
CA ARG A 149 -3.22 -4.23 -2.68
C ARG A 149 -2.66 -4.61 -4.05
N GLY A 150 -1.48 -4.09 -4.34
CA GLY A 150 -0.82 -4.18 -5.65
C GLY A 150 -0.49 -2.79 -6.19
N PRO A 151 0.03 -2.66 -7.43
CA PRO A 151 0.58 -3.70 -8.29
C PRO A 151 1.75 -4.44 -7.61
N PHE A 152 2.05 -5.67 -8.01
CA PHE A 152 3.21 -6.43 -7.50
C PHE A 152 4.41 -6.47 -8.44
N VAL A 153 4.36 -5.69 -9.52
CA VAL A 153 5.48 -5.53 -10.46
C VAL A 153 6.38 -4.36 -10.04
N ALA A 154 7.67 -4.47 -10.35
CA ALA A 154 8.67 -3.43 -10.09
C ALA A 154 8.34 -2.13 -10.84
N GLY A 155 8.74 -0.98 -10.30
CA GLY A 155 8.50 0.36 -10.87
C GLY A 155 7.04 0.86 -10.84
N ARG A 156 6.04 -0.04 -10.81
CA ARG A 156 4.63 0.34 -10.72
C ARG A 156 4.23 0.67 -9.29
N ILE A 157 3.39 1.69 -9.10
CA ILE A 157 2.91 2.13 -7.79
C ILE A 157 1.40 2.03 -7.62
N ILE A 158 0.62 2.10 -8.70
CA ILE A 158 -0.85 2.09 -8.65
C ILE A 158 -1.44 1.25 -9.79
N ASP A 159 -2.51 0.50 -9.48
CA ASP A 159 -3.37 -0.17 -10.47
C ASP A 159 -4.75 0.48 -10.44
N LEU A 160 -5.11 1.18 -11.52
CA LEU A 160 -6.39 1.86 -11.65
C LEU A 160 -7.53 0.90 -12.04
N SER A 161 -8.76 1.22 -11.65
CA SER A 161 -9.94 0.60 -12.25
C SER A 161 -10.04 0.89 -13.75
N ASN A 162 -10.82 0.09 -14.48
CA ASN A 162 -11.06 0.32 -15.91
C ASN A 162 -11.62 1.73 -16.20
N LYS A 163 -12.60 2.20 -15.42
CA LYS A 163 -13.15 3.57 -15.56
C LYS A 163 -12.09 4.65 -15.30
N ALA A 164 -11.30 4.50 -14.24
CA ALA A 164 -10.23 5.43 -13.91
C ALA A 164 -9.18 5.51 -15.04
N ALA A 165 -8.77 4.36 -15.58
CA ALA A 165 -7.82 4.28 -16.70
C ALA A 165 -8.33 4.95 -17.98
N HIS A 166 -9.64 4.85 -18.28
CA HIS A 166 -10.25 5.57 -19.40
C HIS A 166 -10.29 7.09 -19.15
N GLN A 167 -10.67 7.53 -17.94
CA GLN A 167 -10.77 8.96 -17.62
C GLN A 167 -9.40 9.67 -17.63
N ILE A 168 -8.33 9.01 -17.20
CA ILE A 168 -6.96 9.54 -17.25
C ILE A 168 -6.25 9.28 -18.60
N ASP A 169 -6.94 8.64 -19.53
CA ASP A 169 -6.50 8.38 -20.91
C ASP A 169 -5.17 7.62 -20.99
N MET A 170 -5.15 6.43 -20.38
CA MET A 170 -3.98 5.53 -20.39
C MET A 170 -4.28 4.11 -20.90
N VAL A 171 -5.52 3.82 -21.31
CA VAL A 171 -5.91 2.45 -21.74
C VAL A 171 -5.11 2.01 -22.96
N LYS A 172 -4.94 2.90 -23.96
CA LYS A 172 -4.21 2.61 -25.20
C LYS A 172 -2.71 2.37 -24.98
N THR A 173 -2.09 3.06 -24.01
CA THR A 173 -0.66 2.85 -23.68
C THR A 173 -0.44 1.72 -22.68
N GLY A 174 -1.50 1.27 -21.99
CA GLY A 174 -1.47 0.25 -20.93
C GLY A 174 -0.85 0.72 -19.62
N THR A 175 0.24 1.50 -19.70
CA THR A 175 0.93 2.11 -18.57
C THR A 175 1.30 3.56 -18.87
N VAL A 176 1.44 4.39 -17.82
CA VAL A 176 1.94 5.77 -17.90
C VAL A 176 2.73 6.14 -16.64
N LYS A 177 3.62 7.14 -16.72
CA LYS A 177 4.21 7.77 -15.54
C LYS A 177 3.16 8.64 -14.84
N VAL A 178 3.05 8.52 -13.52
CA VAL A 178 2.10 9.28 -12.71
C VAL A 178 2.73 9.91 -11.48
N ARG A 179 2.11 10.98 -11.00
CA ARG A 179 2.23 11.51 -9.64
C ARG A 179 0.93 11.22 -8.90
N LEU A 180 1.04 10.69 -7.69
CA LEU A 180 -0.06 10.56 -6.73
C LEU A 180 0.05 11.68 -5.71
N THR A 181 -1.06 12.32 -5.37
CA THR A 181 -1.15 13.27 -4.25
C THR A 181 -2.23 12.81 -3.29
N VAL A 182 -1.90 12.58 -2.02
CA VAL A 182 -2.89 12.20 -1.00
C VAL A 182 -3.82 13.38 -0.70
N LEU A 183 -5.12 13.19 -0.89
CA LEU A 183 -6.16 14.21 -0.70
C LEU A 183 -7.01 14.01 0.56
N GLY A 184 -6.99 12.81 1.16
CA GLY A 184 -7.78 12.49 2.33
C GLY A 184 -7.94 11.00 2.58
N PHE A 185 -8.81 10.64 3.51
CA PHE A 185 -8.95 9.29 4.04
C PHE A 185 -10.41 8.90 4.23
N ASN A 186 -10.67 7.62 4.51
CA ASN A 186 -12.03 7.09 4.74
C ASN A 186 -13.01 7.40 3.59
N GLY A 187 -12.50 7.47 2.36
CA GLY A 187 -13.26 7.81 1.15
C GLY A 187 -13.64 9.29 1.00
N LYS A 188 -13.12 10.17 1.85
CA LYS A 188 -13.38 11.62 1.84
C LYS A 188 -12.13 12.40 1.44
N ILE A 189 -12.34 13.52 0.74
CA ILE A 189 -11.31 14.54 0.48
C ILE A 189 -11.34 15.52 1.65
N ALA A 190 -10.17 15.86 2.19
CA ALA A 190 -10.02 16.87 3.23
C ALA A 190 -10.33 18.28 2.69
N LYS A 191 -11.13 19.03 3.43
CA LYS A 191 -11.59 20.38 3.07
C LYS A 191 -11.07 21.44 4.03
N SER A 192 -11.08 21.19 5.35
CA SER A 192 -10.57 22.15 6.35
C SER A 192 -9.04 22.11 6.50
N SER A 193 -8.47 23.10 7.19
CA SER A 193 -7.08 23.09 7.67
C SER A 193 -6.78 21.87 8.53
N ASP A 194 -7.70 21.57 9.44
CA ASP A 194 -7.51 20.57 10.49
C ASP A 194 -7.66 19.16 9.89
N GLU A 195 -8.56 19.01 8.90
CA GLU A 195 -8.61 17.81 8.07
C GLU A 195 -7.32 17.60 7.29
N LYS A 196 -6.66 18.65 6.78
CA LYS A 196 -5.36 18.54 6.08
C LYS A 196 -4.20 18.17 7.01
N GLN A 197 -4.31 18.41 8.31
CA GLN A 197 -3.35 17.93 9.31
C GLN A 197 -3.60 16.46 9.72
N GLN A 198 -4.70 15.84 9.26
CA GLN A 198 -4.95 14.42 9.55
C GLN A 198 -3.93 13.52 8.87
N THR A 199 -3.59 12.46 9.60
CA THR A 199 -2.79 11.33 9.11
C THR A 199 -3.66 10.08 9.19
N ALA A 200 -3.67 9.23 8.17
CA ALA A 200 -4.30 7.92 8.30
C ALA A 200 -3.42 6.98 9.15
N SER A 201 -3.51 7.16 10.47
CA SER A 201 -3.03 6.20 11.45
C SER A 201 -4.11 5.19 11.80
N VAL A 202 -3.72 3.94 11.69
CA VAL A 202 -4.62 2.78 11.76
C VAL A 202 -4.25 1.85 12.92
N GLY A 203 -3.16 2.19 13.59
CA GLY A 203 -2.64 1.59 14.80
C GLY A 203 -1.39 2.35 15.19
N ASN A 204 -1.18 2.54 16.49
CA ASN A 204 0.07 3.08 16.97
C ASN A 204 1.08 1.93 17.05
N TYR A 205 2.17 2.03 16.30
CA TYR A 205 3.29 1.10 16.36
C TYR A 205 4.29 1.57 17.41
N TYR A 206 4.79 0.62 18.19
CA TYR A 206 5.73 0.83 19.28
C TYR A 206 6.80 -0.25 19.27
N ILE A 207 7.95 0.08 19.87
CA ILE A 207 8.96 -0.90 20.26
C ILE A 207 9.07 -0.89 21.77
N GLN A 208 8.69 -1.98 22.43
CA GLN A 208 8.98 -2.19 23.84
C GLN A 208 10.46 -2.57 24.01
N VAL A 209 11.26 -1.66 24.55
CA VAL A 209 12.72 -1.84 24.76
C VAL A 209 13.08 -2.30 26.18
N GLY A 210 12.11 -2.39 27.09
CA GLY A 210 12.33 -2.98 28.41
C GLY A 210 11.07 -3.07 29.27
N VAL A 211 11.14 -3.90 30.31
CA VAL A 211 10.11 -4.10 31.34
C VAL A 211 10.81 -4.18 32.70
N PHE A 212 10.37 -3.39 33.66
CA PHE A 212 11.06 -3.21 34.94
C PHE A 212 10.10 -3.29 36.12
N GLY A 213 10.41 -4.08 37.14
CA GLY A 213 9.69 -4.08 38.42
C GLY A 213 9.99 -2.86 39.31
N LYS A 214 11.12 -2.17 39.07
CA LYS A 214 11.48 -0.91 39.74
C LYS A 214 11.39 0.26 38.77
N SER A 215 10.73 1.35 39.20
CA SER A 215 10.49 2.53 38.36
C SER A 215 11.79 3.18 37.85
N ASP A 216 12.85 3.20 38.65
CA ASP A 216 14.09 3.89 38.29
C ASP A 216 14.85 3.21 37.14
N GLY A 217 14.81 1.89 37.03
CA GLY A 217 15.33 1.18 35.86
C GLY A 217 14.64 1.63 34.58
N ALA A 218 13.31 1.77 34.62
CA ALA A 218 12.54 2.29 33.49
C ALA A 218 12.85 3.76 33.18
N LYS A 219 13.04 4.62 34.19
CA LYS A 219 13.47 6.02 34.00
C LYS A 219 14.85 6.11 33.35
N THR A 220 15.82 5.32 33.81
CA THR A 220 17.18 5.28 33.26
C THR A 220 17.18 4.79 31.81
N THR A 221 16.44 3.72 31.50
CA THR A 221 16.29 3.25 30.11
C THR A 221 15.57 4.29 29.23
N LYS A 222 14.55 4.98 29.76
CA LYS A 222 13.89 6.09 29.05
C LYS A 222 14.88 7.19 28.69
N ARG A 223 15.63 7.71 29.67
CA ARG A 223 16.67 8.75 29.43
C ARG A 223 17.71 8.30 28.40
N LYS A 224 18.19 7.05 28.48
CA LYS A 224 19.14 6.50 27.51
C LYS A 224 18.60 6.59 26.08
N PHE A 225 17.34 6.22 25.85
CA PHE A 225 16.75 6.31 24.51
C PHE A 225 16.40 7.75 24.11
N GLU A 226 16.00 8.62 25.03
CA GLU A 226 15.77 10.04 24.72
C GLU A 226 17.05 10.78 24.30
N MET A 227 18.22 10.37 24.79
CA MET A 227 19.50 10.96 24.40
C MET A 227 20.01 10.56 23.00
N ILE A 228 19.50 9.47 22.42
CA ILE A 228 20.04 8.91 21.15
C ILE A 228 19.03 8.96 19.98
N LEU A 229 17.79 9.38 20.24
CA LEU A 229 16.72 9.41 19.23
C LEU A 229 16.33 10.85 18.91
N ASP A 230 16.06 11.10 17.62
CA ASP A 230 15.43 12.34 17.17
C ASP A 230 14.04 12.50 17.82
N GLU A 231 13.93 13.43 18.76
CA GLU A 231 12.71 13.72 19.52
C GLU A 231 11.53 14.20 18.65
N ASN A 232 11.82 14.73 17.45
CA ASN A 232 10.81 15.12 16.47
C ASN A 232 10.18 13.90 15.79
N LYS A 233 10.91 12.78 15.74
CA LYS A 233 10.50 11.55 15.07
C LYS A 233 10.02 10.48 16.04
N TYR A 234 10.72 10.30 17.16
CA TYR A 234 10.46 9.23 18.13
C TYR A 234 10.26 9.76 19.54
N LYS A 235 9.29 9.19 20.27
CA LYS A 235 9.01 9.54 21.67
C LYS A 235 9.07 8.32 22.57
N VAL A 236 9.84 8.41 23.64
CA VAL A 236 10.02 7.32 24.62
C VAL A 236 9.02 7.49 25.76
N ILE A 237 8.11 6.54 25.92
CA ILE A 237 7.00 6.59 26.87
C ILE A 237 7.11 5.47 27.91
N LEU A 238 6.72 5.78 29.15
CA LEU A 238 6.56 4.80 30.21
C LEU A 238 5.10 4.37 30.30
N LYS A 239 4.83 3.07 30.25
CA LYS A 239 3.50 2.50 30.54
C LYS A 239 3.57 1.64 31.79
N LYS A 240 2.87 2.05 32.84
CA LYS A 240 2.62 1.20 34.02
C LYS A 240 1.58 0.13 33.66
N SER A 241 1.79 -1.08 34.14
CA SER A 241 0.84 -2.19 34.05
C SER A 241 1.04 -3.11 35.24
N LYS A 242 0.03 -3.90 35.63
CA LYS A 242 0.22 -4.99 36.59
C LYS A 242 0.61 -6.27 35.84
N LEU A 243 1.53 -7.04 36.41
CA LEU A 243 1.80 -8.42 36.05
C LEU A 243 1.64 -9.23 37.33
N ASP A 244 0.67 -10.13 37.33
CA ASP A 244 0.16 -10.80 38.53
C ASP A 244 -0.24 -9.79 39.61
N LYS A 245 0.45 -9.80 40.76
CA LYS A 245 0.24 -8.86 41.87
C LYS A 245 1.21 -7.67 41.88
N ASN A 246 2.22 -7.66 40.99
CA ASN A 246 3.31 -6.68 41.01
C ASN A 246 3.07 -5.57 39.97
N GLU A 247 3.42 -4.32 40.33
CA GLU A 247 3.51 -3.25 39.33
C GLU A 247 4.78 -3.40 38.49
N ILE A 248 4.63 -3.33 37.17
CA ILE A 248 5.73 -3.27 36.21
C ILE A 248 5.62 -2.00 35.35
N THR A 249 6.76 -1.39 35.06
CA THR A 249 6.87 -0.27 34.12
C THR A 249 7.50 -0.75 32.83
N ARG A 250 6.79 -0.62 31.71
CA ARG A 250 7.25 -0.93 30.36
C ARG A 250 7.78 0.35 29.71
N VAL A 251 8.93 0.26 29.05
CA VAL A 251 9.55 1.37 28.29
C VAL A 251 9.30 1.13 26.81
N TRP A 252 8.55 2.02 26.17
CA TRP A 252 8.16 1.90 24.76
C TRP A 252 8.69 3.09 23.98
N ILE A 253 9.25 2.85 22.80
CA ILE A 253 9.49 3.88 21.77
C ILE A 253 8.24 3.96 20.90
N SER A 254 7.83 5.16 20.54
CA SER A 254 6.66 5.48 19.69
C SER A 254 7.06 6.45 18.57
N GLY A 255 6.20 6.61 17.56
CA GLY A 255 6.47 7.47 16.39
C GLY A 255 6.63 6.69 15.07
N PHE A 256 6.61 5.36 15.14
CA PHE A 256 6.74 4.48 13.98
C PHE A 256 5.51 4.56 13.07
N ARG A 257 5.78 4.75 11.77
CA ARG A 257 4.79 4.88 10.70
C ARG A 257 4.25 3.54 10.19
N SER A 258 4.81 2.43 10.66
CA SER A 258 4.40 1.07 10.31
C SER A 258 5.02 0.08 11.29
N GLU A 259 4.53 -1.16 11.27
CA GLU A 259 5.24 -2.29 11.90
C GLU A 259 6.64 -2.49 11.26
N ASP A 260 6.77 -2.10 9.99
CA ASP A 260 8.01 -2.12 9.20
C ASP A 260 9.05 -1.20 9.81
N GLU A 261 8.73 0.09 9.99
CA GLU A 261 9.66 1.06 10.56
C GLU A 261 10.06 0.67 11.99
N ALA A 262 9.13 0.05 12.75
CA ALA A 262 9.43 -0.50 14.07
C ALA A 262 10.34 -1.75 14.02
N ARG A 263 10.32 -2.54 12.94
CA ARG A 263 11.21 -3.69 12.74
C ARG A 263 12.56 -3.27 12.19
N ASP A 264 12.60 -2.45 11.15
CA ASP A 264 13.81 -1.85 10.60
C ASP A 264 14.57 -1.08 11.69
N PHE A 265 13.88 -0.30 12.51
CA PHE A 265 14.51 0.36 13.67
C PHE A 265 15.05 -0.66 14.67
N LYS A 266 14.28 -1.71 15.02
CA LYS A 266 14.73 -2.77 15.94
C LYS A 266 15.99 -3.47 15.43
N GLU A 267 16.09 -3.70 14.13
CA GLU A 267 17.21 -4.39 13.47
C GLU A 267 18.42 -3.43 13.35
N ASN A 268 18.23 -2.24 12.79
CA ASN A 268 19.28 -1.22 12.60
C ASN A 268 19.86 -0.64 13.91
N ASN A 269 19.13 -0.74 15.04
CA ASN A 269 19.62 -0.32 16.36
C ASN A 269 20.04 -1.51 17.25
N GLU A 270 20.19 -2.71 16.67
CA GLU A 270 20.65 -3.92 17.36
C GLU A 270 19.86 -4.21 18.66
N LEU A 271 18.53 -4.21 18.56
CA LEU A 271 17.62 -4.44 19.69
C LEU A 271 16.99 -5.85 19.62
N PRO A 272 17.76 -6.96 19.78
CA PRO A 272 17.24 -8.32 19.59
C PRO A 272 16.11 -8.64 20.56
N GLN A 273 16.22 -8.18 21.82
CA GLN A 273 15.28 -8.42 22.91
C GLN A 273 14.04 -7.50 22.90
N ALA A 274 13.99 -6.50 22.02
CA ALA A 274 12.87 -5.57 21.98
C ALA A 274 11.66 -6.17 21.25
N MET A 275 10.44 -5.84 21.69
CA MET A 275 9.21 -6.37 21.09
C MET A 275 8.48 -5.29 20.30
N VAL A 276 8.16 -5.55 19.03
CA VAL A 276 7.30 -4.68 18.23
C VAL A 276 5.84 -4.90 18.65
N ILE A 277 5.16 -3.81 19.00
CA ILE A 277 3.77 -3.79 19.48
C ILE A 277 2.94 -2.92 18.54
N ALA A 278 1.75 -3.40 18.15
CA ALA A 278 0.74 -2.61 17.43
C ALA A 278 -0.52 -2.48 18.30
N GLN A 279 -1.08 -1.27 18.44
CA GLN A 279 -2.32 -0.99 19.19
C GLN A 279 -3.38 -0.25 18.37
#